data_AF-A0A2J6GYI3-F1
#
_entry.id   AF-A0A2J6GYI3-F1
#
_cell.length_a   1.000
_cell.length_b   1.000
_cell.length_c   1.000
_cell.angle_alpha   90.00
_cell.angle_beta   90.00
_cell.angle_gamma   90.00
#
_symmetry.space_group_name_H-M   'P 1'
#
loop_
_entity.id
_entity.type
_entity.pdbx_description
1 polymer ?
#
loop_
_entity_poly.entity_id
_entity_poly.type
_entity_poly.pdbx_seq_one_letter_code
_entity_poly.pdbx_strand_id
1 'polypeptide(L)'
;METGMISVRMPKSLIDELRQTAKNNHFMDLSEELRFVIKQNYQRSLDPYEYELNQFRDEIKKELTNQNKENRTRMINELKNLLEEIKNE
;
A
#
# COMPACT_ATOMS: atom_id res chain seq x y z
N MET A 1 -19.46 -8.19 15.91
CA MET A 1 -18.14 -8.37 16.54
C MET A 1 -18.10 -7.44 17.73
N GLU A 2 -18.02 -7.98 18.94
CA GLU A 2 -17.88 -7.15 20.14
C GLU A 2 -16.50 -6.48 20.16
N THR A 3 -16.48 -5.18 20.39
CA THR A 3 -15.25 -4.40 20.49
C THR A 3 -14.68 -4.56 21.89
N GLY A 4 -13.75 -5.49 22.06
CA GLY A 4 -12.98 -5.64 23.30
C GLY A 4 -11.91 -4.55 23.43
N MET A 5 -11.88 -3.83 24.55
CA MET A 5 -10.79 -2.90 24.85
C MET A 5 -9.65 -3.68 25.52
N ILE A 6 -8.48 -3.69 24.88
CA ILE A 6 -7.28 -4.37 25.38
C ILE A 6 -6.16 -3.35 25.58
N SER A 7 -5.40 -3.51 26.66
CA SER A 7 -4.19 -2.73 26.91
C SER A 7 -2.96 -3.59 26.63
N VAL A 8 -2.09 -3.10 25.74
CA VAL A 8 -0.89 -3.82 25.30
C VAL A 8 0.33 -2.98 25.62
N ARG A 9 1.30 -3.55 26.35
CA ARG A 9 2.60 -2.91 26.59
C ARG A 9 3.52 -3.22 25.41
N MET A 10 4.05 -2.17 24.78
CA MET A 10 4.97 -2.29 23.65
C MET A 10 6.26 -1.50 23.88
N PRO A 11 7.40 -1.93 23.31
CA PRO A 11 8.61 -1.13 23.27
C PRO A 11 8.37 0.21 22.55
N LYS A 12 9.06 1.26 22.99
CA LYS A 12 8.92 2.59 22.39
C LYS A 12 9.27 2.62 20.90
N SER A 13 10.34 1.93 20.50
CA SER A 13 10.76 1.81 19.10
C SER A 13 9.64 1.26 18.22
N LEU A 14 8.95 0.21 18.69
CA LEU A 14 7.85 -0.41 17.95
C LEU A 14 6.65 0.54 17.81
N ILE A 15 6.35 1.34 18.83
CA ILE A 15 5.27 2.35 18.77
C ILE A 15 5.60 3.41 17.73
N ASP A 16 6.87 3.85 17.66
CA ASP A 16 7.31 4.85 16.70
C ASP A 16 7.25 4.31 15.25
N GLU A 17 7.63 3.05 15.03
CA GLU A 17 7.50 2.35 13.74
C GLU A 17 6.04 2.20 13.31
N LEU A 18 5.15 1.78 14.22
CA LEU A 18 3.72 1.69 13.96
C LEU A 18 3.15 3.06 13.59
N ARG A 19 3.46 4.12 14.33
CA ARG A 19 2.99 5.48 13.98
C ARG A 19 3.40 5.91 12.59
N GLN A 20 4.60 5.55 12.15
CA GLN A 20 5.04 5.86 10.80
C GLN A 20 4.29 5.04 9.75
N THR A 21 4.05 3.77 10.05
CA THR A 21 3.35 2.83 9.16
C THR A 21 1.86 3.16 9.05
N ALA A 22 1.20 3.58 10.15
CA ALA A 22 -0.15 4.12 10.16
C ALA A 22 -0.31 5.31 9.22
N LYS A 23 0.64 6.25 9.23
CA LYS A 23 0.63 7.40 8.32
C LYS A 23 0.78 6.98 6.86
N ASN A 24 1.68 6.05 6.57
CA ASN A 24 1.93 5.57 5.22
C ASN A 24 0.73 4.81 4.63
N ASN A 25 0.01 4.06 5.47
CA ASN A 25 -1.16 3.28 5.09
C ASN A 25 -2.49 4.04 5.27
N HIS A 26 -2.43 5.32 5.67
CA HIS A 26 -3.58 6.19 5.90
C HIS A 26 -4.59 5.66 6.94
N PHE A 27 -4.11 4.96 7.96
CA PHE A 27 -4.96 4.55 9.09
C PHE A 27 -5.29 5.75 9.99
N MET A 28 -6.50 5.77 10.56
CA MET A 28 -6.93 6.88 11.42
C MET A 28 -6.27 6.84 12.80
N ASP A 29 -6.04 5.64 13.33
CA ASP A 29 -5.38 5.44 14.60
C ASP A 29 -4.48 4.18 14.62
N LEU A 30 -3.67 4.08 15.68
CA LEU A 30 -2.82 2.92 15.92
C LEU A 30 -3.63 1.63 16.15
N SER A 31 -4.86 1.75 16.66
CA SER A 31 -5.70 0.58 16.95
C SER A 31 -6.17 -0.09 15.66
N GLU A 32 -6.49 0.70 14.64
CA GLU A 32 -6.87 0.25 13.31
C GLU A 32 -5.72 -0.46 12.62
N GLU A 33 -4.53 0.13 12.70
CA GLU A 33 -3.31 -0.52 12.21
C GLU A 33 -3.04 -1.85 12.94
N LEU A 34 -3.11 -1.87 14.27
CA LEU A 34 -2.92 -3.11 15.04
C LEU A 34 -3.96 -4.17 14.67
N ARG A 35 -5.22 -3.80 14.50
CA ARG A 35 -6.27 -4.71 14.02
C ARG A 35 -5.95 -5.24 12.63
N PHE A 36 -5.45 -4.39 11.74
CA PHE A 36 -5.02 -4.81 10.41
C PHE A 36 -3.88 -5.84 10.48
N VAL A 37 -2.82 -5.58 11.24
CA VAL A 37 -1.69 -6.50 11.42
C VAL A 37 -2.13 -7.83 12.03
N ILE A 38 -2.96 -7.80 13.08
CA ILE A 38 -3.49 -9.01 13.70
C ILE A 38 -4.32 -9.81 12.70
N LYS A 39 -5.17 -9.14 11.91
CA LYS A 39 -5.97 -9.80 10.87
C LYS A 39 -5.09 -10.48 9.82
N GLN A 40 -4.04 -9.81 9.36
CA GLN A 40 -3.08 -10.38 8.40
C GLN A 40 -2.42 -11.64 8.95
N ASN A 41 -1.94 -11.58 10.19
CA ASN A 41 -1.31 -12.73 10.85
C ASN A 41 -2.31 -13.88 11.06
N TYR A 42 -3.55 -13.56 11.46
CA TYR A 42 -4.60 -14.55 11.64
C TYR A 42 -4.97 -15.23 10.32
N GLN A 43 -5.16 -14.46 9.25
CA GLN A 43 -5.44 -15.00 7.92
C GLN A 43 -4.30 -15.89 7.43
N ARG A 44 -3.05 -15.46 7.61
CA ARG A 44 -1.87 -16.28 7.28
C ARG A 44 -1.84 -17.60 8.05
N SER A 45 -2.24 -17.60 9.32
CA SER A 45 -2.30 -18.83 10.12
C SER A 45 -3.46 -19.75 9.75
N LEU A 46 -4.57 -19.19 9.26
CA LEU A 46 -5.79 -19.92 8.97
C LEU A 46 -5.76 -20.55 7.57
N ASP A 47 -5.26 -19.80 6.58
CA ASP A 47 -5.00 -20.27 5.23
C ASP A 47 -3.74 -19.59 4.65
N PRO A 48 -2.56 -20.22 4.80
CA PRO A 48 -1.31 -19.67 4.28
C PRO A 48 -1.30 -19.50 2.76
N TYR A 49 -1.95 -20.42 2.03
CA TYR A 49 -1.91 -20.42 0.57
C TYR A 49 -2.75 -19.30 -0.01
N GLU A 50 -3.97 -19.11 0.51
CA GLU A 50 -4.82 -18.00 0.11
C GLU A 50 -4.17 -16.64 0.46
N TYR A 51 -3.50 -16.56 1.61
CA TYR A 51 -2.75 -15.38 2.02
C TYR A 51 -1.64 -15.01 1.03
N GLU A 52 -0.78 -15.97 0.67
CA GLU A 52 0.31 -15.76 -0.29
C GLU A 52 -0.21 -15.40 -1.69
N LEU A 53 -1.28 -16.05 -2.15
CA LEU A 53 -1.93 -15.71 -3.42
C LEU A 53 -2.47 -14.27 -3.43
N ASN A 54 -3.04 -13.81 -2.32
CA ASN A 54 -3.54 -12.45 -2.21
C ASN A 54 -2.39 -11.42 -2.19
N GLN A 55 -1.29 -11.70 -1.49
CA GLN A 55 -0.11 -10.84 -1.56
C GLN A 55 0.44 -10.75 -2.98
N PHE A 56 0.57 -11.88 -3.68
CA PHE A 56 1.06 -11.91 -5.06
C PHE A 56 0.15 -11.12 -6.02
N ARG A 57 -1.17 -11.20 -5.84
CA ARG A 57 -2.13 -10.40 -6.60
C ARG A 57 -1.95 -8.89 -6.38
N ASP A 58 -1.68 -8.48 -5.15
CA ASP A 58 -1.47 -7.07 -4.83
C ASP A 58 -0.14 -6.54 -5.37
N GLU A 59 0.90 -7.38 -5.39
CA GLU A 59 2.18 -7.07 -6.06
C GLU A 59 1.99 -6.87 -7.56
N ILE A 60 1.30 -7.79 -8.25
CA ILE A 60 0.99 -7.66 -9.69
C ILE A 60 0.21 -6.37 -9.97
N LYS A 61 -0.83 -6.07 -9.16
CA LYS A 61 -1.60 -4.84 -9.33
C LYS A 61 -0.71 -3.61 -9.19
N LYS A 62 0.19 -3.60 -8.19
CA LYS A 62 1.11 -2.49 -7.97
C LYS A 62 2.05 -2.31 -9.17
N GLU A 63 2.61 -3.39 -9.68
CA GLU A 63 3.47 -3.37 -10.86
C GLU A 63 2.73 -2.84 -12.10
N LEU A 64 1.52 -3.35 -12.38
CA LEU A 64 0.67 -2.85 -13.48
C LEU A 64 0.36 -1.36 -13.35
N THR A 65 0.06 -0.88 -12.14
CA THR A 65 -0.20 0.56 -11.93
C THR A 65 1.05 1.40 -12.14
N ASN A 66 2.24 0.90 -11.80
CA ASN A 66 3.50 1.60 -12.03
C ASN A 66 3.87 1.63 -13.52
N GLN A 67 3.77 0.51 -14.22
CA GLN A 67 3.99 0.44 -15.67
C GLN A 67 3.03 1.38 -16.43
N ASN A 68 1.76 1.41 -16.05
CA ASN A 68 0.80 2.35 -16.64
C ASN A 68 1.15 3.82 -16.37
N LYS A 69 1.64 4.14 -15.17
CA LYS A 69 2.14 5.49 -14.87
C LYS A 69 3.31 5.83 -15.77
N GLU A 70 4.31 4.97 -15.89
CA GLU A 70 5.49 5.20 -16.74
C GLU A 70 5.11 5.40 -18.22
N ASN A 71 4.25 4.54 -18.75
CA ASN A 71 3.75 4.64 -20.12
C ASN A 71 3.00 5.96 -20.34
N ARG A 72 2.17 6.37 -19.37
CA ARG A 72 1.47 7.66 -19.42
C ARG A 72 2.46 8.83 -19.43
N THR A 73 3.52 8.80 -18.63
CA THR A 73 4.55 9.85 -18.63
C THR A 73 5.28 9.93 -19.97
N ARG A 74 5.62 8.77 -20.56
CA ARG A 74 6.23 8.70 -21.91
C ARG A 74 5.32 9.31 -22.96
N MET A 75 4.05 8.91 -23.00
CA MET A 75 3.06 9.44 -23.95
C MET A 75 2.87 10.96 -23.80
N ILE A 76 2.86 11.49 -22.57
CA ILE A 76 2.79 12.93 -22.33
C ILE A 76 4.02 13.65 -22.91
N ASN A 77 5.21 13.08 -22.75
CA ASN A 77 6.44 13.67 -23.29
C ASN A 77 6.47 13.64 -24.82
N GLU A 78 6.04 12.54 -25.44
CA GLU A 78 5.91 12.44 -26.90
C GLU A 78 4.92 13.48 -27.45
N LEU A 79 3.77 13.64 -26.80
CA LEU A 79 2.79 14.67 -27.19
C LEU A 79 3.35 16.09 -27.05
N LYS A 80 4.14 16.37 -26.01
CA LYS A 80 4.81 17.67 -25.86
C LYS A 80 5.81 17.94 -26.97
N ASN A 81 6.61 16.93 -27.33
CA ASN A 81 7.60 17.04 -28.40
C ASN A 81 6.93 17.32 -29.76
N LEU A 82 5.85 16.59 -30.09
CA LEU A 82 5.07 16.84 -31.31
C LEU A 82 4.48 18.27 -31.34
N LEU A 83 4.03 18.78 -30.20
CA LEU A 83 3.51 20.14 -30.08
C LEU A 83 4.58 21.21 -30.30
N GLU A 84 5.82 20.94 -29.89
CA GLU A 84 6.96 21.83 -30.15
C GLU A 84 7.39 21.79 -31.62
N GLU A 85 7.39 20.60 -32.24
CA GLU A 85 7.67 20.45 -33.67
C GLU A 85 6.67 21.25 -34.53
N ILE A 86 5.37 21.13 -34.23
CA ILE A 86 4.31 21.89 -34.93
C ILE A 86 4.42 23.41 -34.71
N LYS A 87 4.94 23.86 -33.56
CA LYS A 87 5.12 25.29 -33.26
C LYS A 87 6.34 25.92 -33.95
N ASN A 88 7.30 25.10 -34.33
CA ASN A 88 8.55 25.53 -34.94
C ASN A 88 8.51 25.44 -36.49
N GLU A 89 7.44 24.89 -37.06
CA GLU A 89 7.01 25.09 -38.47
C GLU A 89 6.14 26.34 -38.62
#